data_AF-A0A512MI32-F1
#
_entry.id   AF-A0A512MI32-F1
#
_cell.length_a   1.000
_cell.length_b   1.000
_cell.length_c   1.000
_cell.angle_alpha   90.00
_cell.angle_beta   90.00
_cell.angle_gamma   90.00
#
_symmetry.space_group_name_H-M   'P 1'
#
loop_
_entity.id
_entity.type
_entity.pdbx_description
1 polymer ?
#
loop_
_entity_poly.entity_id
_entity_poly.type
_entity_poly.pdbx_seq_one_letter_code
_entity_poly.pdbx_strand_id
1 'polypeptide(L)'
;MFEACTDAPEIAWSAIQQIFQHELTAKQISVLAAGPVETLLAYHGPAFIERVEQEARQSDRFRYLLTGVWRNSMTQEIWDRVRRARGEKV
;
A
#
# COMPACT_ATOMS: atom_id res chain seq x y z
N MET A 1 16.42 -3.24 2.66
CA MET A 1 15.04 -2.89 3.08
C MET A 1 13.98 -3.41 2.11
N PHE A 2 14.24 -3.54 0.80
CA PHE A 2 13.28 -4.13 -0.16
C PHE A 2 13.10 -5.66 -0.09
N GLU A 3 14.05 -6.40 0.51
CA GLU A 3 13.92 -7.87 0.71
C GLU A 3 12.79 -8.25 1.67
N ALA A 4 12.45 -7.41 2.65
CA ALA A 4 11.39 -7.74 3.60
C ALA A 4 10.00 -7.75 2.93
N CYS A 5 9.77 -6.92 1.91
CA CYS A 5 8.49 -6.88 1.21
C CYS A 5 8.27 -8.13 0.33
N THR A 6 9.33 -8.89 0.03
CA THR A 6 9.26 -10.15 -0.70
C THR A 6 9.31 -11.36 0.25
N ASP A 7 10.20 -11.34 1.25
CA ASP A 7 10.57 -12.52 2.02
C ASP A 7 9.91 -12.58 3.41
N ALA A 8 9.50 -11.42 3.94
CA ALA A 8 8.89 -11.29 5.26
C ALA A 8 7.69 -10.31 5.24
N PRO A 9 6.63 -10.60 4.46
CA PRO A 9 5.59 -9.64 4.14
C PRO A 9 4.81 -9.13 5.36
N GLU A 10 4.64 -9.94 6.41
CA GLU A 10 4.00 -9.51 7.66
C GLU A 10 4.86 -8.49 8.43
N ILE A 11 6.19 -8.66 8.42
CA ILE A 11 7.12 -7.69 9.01
C ILE A 11 7.08 -6.39 8.21
N ALA A 12 7.09 -6.48 6.88
CA ALA A 12 6.98 -5.31 6.00
C ALA A 12 5.67 -4.55 6.24
N TRP A 13 4.54 -5.26 6.33
CA TRP A 13 3.24 -4.66 6.65
C TRP A 13 3.24 -3.96 8.00
N SER A 14 3.72 -4.63 9.05
CA SER A 14 3.83 -4.03 10.40
C SER A 14 4.71 -2.78 10.40
N ALA A 15 5.84 -2.80 9.68
CA ALA A 15 6.71 -1.64 9.53
C ALA A 15 6.02 -0.48 8.80
N ILE A 16 5.29 -0.76 7.71
CA ILE A 16 4.48 0.24 7.00
C ILE A 16 3.46 0.88 7.95
N GLN A 17 2.72 0.06 8.70
CA GLN A 17 1.73 0.56 9.65
C GLN A 17 2.37 1.45 10.72
N GLN A 18 3.51 1.03 11.30
CA GLN A 18 4.24 1.79 12.31
C GLN A 18 4.77 3.12 11.75
N ILE A 19 5.40 3.11 10.57
CA ILE A 19 5.86 4.34 9.90
C ILE A 19 4.69 5.29 9.66
N PHE A 20 3.54 4.74 9.26
CA PHE A 20 2.34 5.52 8.95
C PHE A 20 1.69 6.17 10.18
N GLN A 21 1.96 5.68 11.40
CA GLN A 21 1.51 6.31 12.65
C GLN A 21 2.15 7.69 12.88
N HIS A 22 3.32 7.96 12.30
CA HIS A 22 3.99 9.25 12.43
C HIS A 22 3.41 10.28 11.47
N GLU A 23 3.58 11.58 11.74
CA GLU A 23 3.33 12.62 10.75
C GLU A 23 4.41 12.55 9.66
N LEU A 24 3.99 12.22 8.43
CA LEU A 24 4.87 12.10 7.28
C LEU A 24 4.65 13.30 6.35
N THR A 25 5.75 13.86 5.85
CA THR A 25 5.70 14.83 4.76
C THR A 25 5.14 14.18 3.49
N ALA A 26 4.62 15.00 2.57
CA ALA A 26 4.14 14.51 1.27
C ALA A 26 5.19 13.67 0.53
N LYS A 27 6.47 14.07 0.58
CA LYS A 27 7.58 13.32 -0.01
C LYS A 27 7.76 11.94 0.62
N GLN A 28 7.69 11.85 1.94
CA GLN A 28 7.81 10.56 2.66
C GLN A 28 6.62 9.65 2.35
N ILE A 29 5.40 10.21 2.23
CA ILE A 29 4.23 9.44 1.80
C ILE A 29 4.43 8.87 0.39
N SER A 30 4.92 9.68 -0.57
CA SER A 30 5.21 9.18 -1.92
C SER A 30 6.25 8.07 -1.93
N VAL A 31 7.30 8.17 -1.10
CA VAL A 31 8.34 7.12 -0.98
C VAL A 31 7.77 5.85 -0.36
N LEU A 32 6.91 5.96 0.66
CA LEU A 32 6.26 4.81 1.28
C LEU A 32 5.29 4.11 0.32
N ALA A 33 4.57 4.88 -0.49
CA ALA A 33 3.62 4.38 -1.47
C ALA A 33 4.30 3.66 -2.66
N ALA A 34 5.19 4.35 -3.38
CA ALA A 34 5.86 3.85 -4.58
C ALA A 34 7.01 2.87 -4.29
N GLY A 35 7.31 2.60 -3.03
CA GLY A 35 8.33 1.63 -2.62
C GLY A 35 7.70 0.46 -1.85
N PRO A 36 7.68 0.50 -0.52
CA PRO A 36 7.21 -0.61 0.30
C PRO A 36 5.78 -1.09 -0.01
N VAL A 37 4.80 -0.19 -0.12
CA VAL A 37 3.40 -0.58 -0.33
C VAL A 37 3.20 -1.19 -1.71
N GLU A 38 3.76 -0.55 -2.75
CA GLU A 38 3.76 -1.09 -4.11
C GLU A 38 4.42 -2.47 -4.17
N THR A 39 5.61 -2.62 -3.59
CA THR A 39 6.36 -3.89 -3.62
C THR A 39 5.59 -4.98 -2.88
N LEU A 40 5.04 -4.69 -1.70
CA LEU A 40 4.26 -5.67 -0.93
C LEU A 40 3.04 -6.16 -1.73
N LEU A 41 2.31 -5.27 -2.38
CA LEU A 41 1.12 -5.63 -3.15
C LEU A 41 1.46 -6.31 -4.49
N ALA A 42 2.60 -5.98 -5.08
CA ALA A 42 3.11 -6.65 -6.28
C ALA A 42 3.40 -8.13 -6.03
N TYR A 43 3.97 -8.49 -4.88
CA TYR A 43 4.33 -9.88 -4.55
C TYR A 43 3.24 -10.63 -3.78
N HIS A 44 2.53 -9.93 -2.89
CA HIS A 44 1.61 -10.53 -1.91
C HIS A 44 0.20 -9.94 -1.98
N GLY A 45 -0.17 -9.28 -3.07
CA GLY A 45 -1.45 -8.61 -3.28
C GLY A 45 -2.66 -9.38 -2.75
N PRO A 46 -2.89 -10.65 -3.15
CA PRO A 46 -4.04 -11.43 -2.68
C PRO A 46 -4.14 -11.57 -1.15
N ALA A 47 -3.02 -11.60 -0.43
CA ALA A 47 -2.99 -11.75 1.02
C ALA A 47 -3.20 -10.43 1.78
N PHE A 48 -2.91 -9.28 1.15
CA PHE A 48 -2.89 -7.97 1.82
C PHE A 48 -3.97 -6.99 1.35
N ILE A 49 -4.59 -7.23 0.19
CA ILE A 49 -5.53 -6.27 -0.41
C ILE A 49 -6.74 -5.98 0.48
N GLU A 50 -7.26 -6.96 1.22
CA GLU A 50 -8.37 -6.74 2.16
C GLU A 50 -7.97 -5.82 3.31
N ARG A 51 -6.73 -5.94 3.80
CA ARG A 51 -6.19 -5.09 4.87
C ARG A 51 -6.00 -3.65 4.36
N VAL A 52 -5.47 -3.51 3.15
CA VAL A 52 -5.33 -2.21 2.47
C VAL A 52 -6.69 -1.52 2.29
N GLU A 53 -7.72 -2.25 1.87
CA GLU A 53 -9.07 -1.71 1.77
C GLU A 53 -9.64 -1.31 3.13
N GLN A 54 -9.39 -2.08 4.18
CA GLN A 54 -9.82 -1.75 5.53
C GLN A 54 -9.18 -0.44 6.03
N GLU A 55 -7.85 -0.30 5.90
CA GLU A 55 -7.11 0.91 6.26
C GLU A 55 -7.62 2.12 5.46
N ALA A 56 -7.86 1.95 4.16
CA ALA A 56 -8.40 3.00 3.30
C ALA A 56 -9.84 3.40 3.67
N ARG A 57 -10.66 2.50 4.23
CA ARG A 57 -12.01 2.86 4.71
C ARG A 57 -11.96 3.66 6.02
N GLN A 58 -10.93 3.45 6.82
CA GLN A 58 -10.80 4.05 8.16
C GLN A 58 -9.96 5.33 8.17
N SER A 59 -9.14 5.57 7.14
CA SER A 59 -8.20 6.67 7.11
C SER A 59 -8.13 7.34 5.73
N ASP A 60 -8.61 8.59 5.65
CA ASP A 60 -8.45 9.43 4.46
C ASP A 60 -6.98 9.68 4.12
N ARG A 61 -6.12 9.74 5.14
CA ARG A 61 -4.67 9.84 4.95
C ARG A 61 -4.13 8.58 4.26
N PHE A 62 -4.66 7.40 4.59
CA PHE A 62 -4.24 6.16 3.95
C PHE A 62 -4.75 6.08 2.52
N ARG A 63 -5.98 6.54 2.25
CA ARG A 63 -6.50 6.73 0.87
C ARG A 63 -5.57 7.63 0.06
N TYR A 64 -5.11 8.74 0.65
CA TYR A 64 -4.15 9.64 0.03
C TYR A 64 -2.81 8.93 -0.26
N LEU A 65 -2.29 8.13 0.67
CA LEU A 65 -1.09 7.31 0.43
C LEU A 65 -1.25 6.41 -0.80
N LEU A 66 -2.40 5.76 -0.97
CA LEU A 66 -2.65 4.86 -2.11
C LEU A 66 -2.66 5.56 -3.47
N THR A 67 -2.77 6.89 -3.51
CA THR A 67 -2.62 7.66 -4.76
C THR A 67 -1.20 7.64 -5.32
N GLY A 68 -0.21 7.38 -4.46
CA GLY A 68 1.20 7.24 -4.85
C GLY A 68 1.62 5.82 -5.23
N VAL A 69 0.74 4.83 -5.15
CA VAL A 69 1.01 3.44 -5.51
C VAL A 69 0.84 3.27 -7.02
N TRP A 70 1.79 2.61 -7.69
CA TRP A 70 1.70 2.25 -9.10
C TRP A 70 1.37 0.77 -9.24
N ARG A 71 0.81 0.38 -10.39
CA ARG A 71 0.40 -1.01 -10.64
C ARG A 71 1.56 -2.00 -10.54
N ASN A 72 2.72 -1.64 -11.07
CA ASN A 72 3.89 -2.51 -11.17
C ASN A 72 3.51 -3.91 -11.70
N SER A 73 3.92 -5.00 -11.04
CA SER A 73 3.58 -6.39 -11.40
C SER A 73 2.30 -6.93 -10.73
N MET A 74 1.47 -6.07 -10.10
CA MET A 74 0.17 -6.49 -9.57
C MET A 74 -0.73 -7.05 -10.68
N THR A 75 -1.52 -8.06 -10.33
CA THR A 75 -2.59 -8.53 -11.21
C THR A 75 -3.61 -7.42 -11.44
N GLN A 76 -4.36 -7.52 -12.54
CA GLN A 76 -5.42 -6.55 -12.84
C GLN A 76 -6.45 -6.47 -11.70
N GLU A 77 -6.83 -7.61 -11.13
CA GLU A 77 -7.76 -7.69 -10.01
C GLU A 77 -7.28 -6.91 -8.79
N ILE A 78 -6.02 -7.11 -8.37
CA ILE A 78 -5.45 -6.40 -7.22
C ILE A 78 -5.36 -4.90 -7.52
N TRP A 79 -4.94 -4.54 -8.74
CA TRP A 79 -4.85 -3.14 -9.12
C TRP A 79 -6.21 -2.43 -9.11
N ASP A 80 -7.26 -3.05 -9.64
CA ASP A 80 -8.61 -2.47 -9.63
C ASP A 80 -9.13 -2.27 -8.20
N ARG A 81 -8.80 -3.18 -7.28
CA ARG A 81 -9.12 -3.03 -5.86
C ARG A 81 -8.34 -1.88 -5.22
N VAL A 82 -7.06 -1.69 -5.53
CA VAL A 82 -6.27 -0.52 -5.09
C VAL A 82 -6.89 0.78 -5.61
N ARG A 83 -7.28 0.83 -6.89
CA ARG A 83 -7.94 2.00 -7.50
C ARG A 83 -9.25 2.36 -6.79
N ARG A 84 -10.09 1.36 -6.48
CA ARG A 84 -11.32 1.56 -5.69
C ARG A 84 -11.01 2.04 -4.28
N ALA A 85 -10.01 1.45 -3.62
CA ALA A 85 -9.61 1.81 -2.26
C ALA A 85 -9.13 3.27 -2.15
N ARG A 86 -8.40 3.78 -3.14
CA ARG A 86 -7.99 5.20 -3.19
C ARG A 86 -9.10 6.17 -3.62
N GLY A 87 -10.26 5.66 -4.01
CA GLY A 87 -11.45 6.47 -4.32
C GLY A 87 -11.72 6.73 -5.80
N GLU A 88 -11.07 5.99 -6.70
CA GLU A 88 -11.44 6.06 -8.12
C GLU A 88 -12.77 5.35 -8.37
N LYS A 89 -13.59 5.95 -9.23
CA LYS A 89 -14.74 5.27 -9.82
C LYS A 89 -14.19 4.32 -10.90
N VAL A 90 -14.07 3.04 -10.56
CA VAL A 90 -13.65 1.96 -11.47
C VAL A 90 -14.88 1.37 -12.13
#